data_AF-A0A7S6LZC1-F1
#
_entry.id   AF-A0A7S6LZC1-F1
#
_cell.length_a   1.000
_cell.length_b   1.000
_cell.length_c   1.000
_cell.angle_alpha   90.00
_cell.angle_beta   90.00
_cell.angle_gamma   90.00
#
_symmetry.space_group_name_H-M   'P 1'
#
loop_
_entity.id
_entity.type
_entity.pdbx_description
1 polymer ?
#
loop_
_entity_poly.entity_id
_entity_poly.type
_entity_poly.pdbx_seq_one_letter_code
_entity_poly.pdbx_strand_id
1 'polypeptide(L)'
;MTALTTDRRAQTRWSGRLLPSLGILLVTGGLVLLTWYTWLVLTPDTAPYRYQQVTTGNVSEFPELELDTWPDLTISQYDIHVEGTEQPVAQAWFGQRANQPQVLLNWKNQTREPLLALDQKASELSALAAAIDKHASRDALLLGWWDTSRQLALLTGRDVLFHTPLHEPLIIPLEWQPHEQAIRAYENQQAGTPADPQEQELFMRFAQSLVNPPANGLDDLRQLAGTRDTYLIVHVSDLYKLGLMYPDKFGIAYKHYRMTGNLHGMISHLKTEMRTRGYYTYTLQSLSDELIRAFFLIDEASYDTLLAKLLPFTSQPSPVERTSPRLIYQQGGYWVYHLTAKAPAHNTLQSGKDSNETTDSTVSVDQVQ
;
A
#
# COMPACT_ATOMS: atom_id res chain seq x y z
N MET A 1 -44.08 -79.14 -54.57
CA MET A 1 -45.00 -78.20 -53.90
C MET A 1 -45.21 -78.79 -52.50
N THR A 2 -44.74 -78.23 -51.40
CA THR A 2 -45.03 -76.88 -50.88
C THR A 2 -43.94 -76.49 -49.88
N ALA A 3 -43.56 -75.21 -49.88
CA ALA A 3 -42.45 -74.64 -49.12
C ALA A 3 -42.76 -74.47 -47.63
N LEU A 4 -41.78 -74.78 -46.77
CA LEU A 4 -41.70 -74.32 -45.39
C LEU A 4 -40.98 -72.97 -45.37
N THR A 5 -41.74 -71.88 -45.33
CA THR A 5 -41.22 -70.55 -44.99
C THR A 5 -41.11 -70.44 -43.47
N THR A 6 -39.90 -70.59 -42.94
CA THR A 6 -39.58 -70.28 -41.54
C THR A 6 -39.57 -68.77 -41.34
N ASP A 7 -40.43 -68.32 -40.43
CA ASP A 7 -40.72 -66.93 -40.13
C ASP A 7 -39.49 -66.20 -39.55
N ARG A 8 -39.04 -65.17 -40.26
CA ARG A 8 -37.93 -64.29 -39.90
C ARG A 8 -38.50 -63.08 -39.16
N ARG A 9 -39.06 -63.26 -37.97
CA ARG A 9 -39.61 -62.16 -37.15
C ARG A 9 -39.27 -62.31 -35.66
N ALA A 10 -37.99 -62.19 -35.33
CA ALA A 10 -37.55 -62.17 -33.93
C ALA A 10 -36.41 -61.17 -33.64
N GLN A 11 -36.26 -60.09 -34.40
CA GLN A 11 -35.10 -59.17 -34.22
C GLN A 11 -35.38 -57.66 -34.18
N THR A 12 -36.64 -57.20 -34.09
CA THR A 12 -36.94 -55.75 -34.20
C THR A 12 -37.75 -55.15 -33.05
N ARG A 13 -37.67 -55.70 -31.84
CA ARG A 13 -38.39 -55.15 -30.66
C ARG A 13 -37.54 -54.67 -29.49
N TRP A 14 -36.22 -54.88 -29.52
CA TRP A 14 -35.32 -54.40 -28.45
C TRP A 14 -34.64 -53.06 -28.74
N SER A 15 -34.57 -52.60 -29.99
CA SER A 15 -33.89 -51.35 -30.36
C SER A 15 -34.73 -50.08 -30.22
N GLY A 16 -36.07 -50.18 -30.13
CA GLY A 16 -36.98 -49.03 -30.15
C GLY A 16 -37.18 -48.29 -28.82
N ARG A 17 -36.72 -48.85 -27.69
CA ARG A 17 -36.84 -48.23 -26.35
C ARG A 17 -35.51 -47.71 -25.79
N LEU A 18 -34.38 -48.15 -26.35
CA LEU A 18 -33.04 -47.77 -25.88
C LEU A 18 -32.64 -46.36 -26.35
N LEU A 19 -33.04 -45.93 -27.55
CA LEU A 19 -32.77 -44.58 -28.05
C LEU A 19 -33.49 -43.46 -27.25
N PRO A 20 -34.81 -43.56 -26.98
CA PRO A 20 -35.49 -42.51 -26.20
C PRO A 20 -35.06 -42.50 -24.72
N SER A 21 -34.72 -43.65 -24.13
CA SER A 21 -34.19 -43.68 -22.75
C SER A 21 -32.78 -43.11 -22.64
N LEU A 22 -31.92 -43.30 -23.66
CA LEU A 22 -30.61 -42.64 -23.72
C LEU A 22 -30.75 -41.12 -23.81
N GLY A 23 -31.70 -40.63 -24.62
CA GLY A 23 -31.99 -39.20 -24.75
C GLY A 23 -32.45 -38.57 -23.44
N ILE A 24 -33.36 -39.23 -22.72
CA ILE A 24 -33.83 -38.76 -21.40
C ILE A 24 -32.68 -38.75 -20.38
N LEU A 25 -31.81 -39.77 -20.39
CA LEU A 25 -30.67 -39.86 -19.46
C LEU A 25 -29.63 -38.77 -19.73
N LEU A 26 -29.37 -38.45 -21.00
CA LEU A 26 -28.50 -37.34 -21.42
C LEU A 26 -29.05 -35.96 -21.01
N VAL A 27 -30.35 -35.73 -21.22
CA VAL A 27 -31.00 -34.47 -20.80
C VAL A 27 -31.00 -34.32 -19.28
N THR A 28 -31.32 -35.40 -18.56
CA THR A 28 -31.34 -35.38 -17.08
C THR A 28 -29.92 -35.20 -16.53
N GLY A 29 -28.92 -35.89 -17.09
CA GLY A 29 -27.51 -35.70 -16.73
C GLY A 29 -27.01 -34.29 -17.04
N GLY A 30 -27.41 -33.72 -18.18
CA GLY A 30 -27.10 -32.34 -18.55
C GLY A 30 -27.70 -31.31 -17.59
N LEU A 31 -28.96 -31.51 -17.15
CA LEU A 31 -29.61 -30.67 -16.15
C LEU A 31 -28.94 -30.77 -14.78
N VAL A 32 -28.52 -31.96 -14.36
CA VAL A 32 -27.78 -32.15 -13.10
C VAL A 32 -26.43 -31.44 -13.16
N LEU A 33 -25.68 -31.58 -14.26
CA LEU A 33 -24.41 -30.88 -14.45
C LEU A 33 -24.59 -29.36 -14.53
N LEU A 34 -25.64 -28.86 -15.18
CA LEU A 34 -25.97 -27.43 -15.21
C LEU A 34 -26.36 -26.90 -13.84
N THR A 35 -27.14 -27.66 -13.07
CA THR A 35 -27.55 -27.29 -11.69
C THR A 35 -26.34 -27.31 -10.76
N TRP A 36 -25.46 -28.30 -10.90
CA TRP A 36 -24.20 -28.38 -10.15
C TRP A 36 -23.23 -27.26 -10.52
N TYR A 37 -23.09 -26.97 -11.81
CA TYR A 37 -22.27 -25.86 -12.31
C TYR A 37 -22.83 -24.52 -11.84
N THR A 38 -24.15 -24.30 -11.92
CA THR A 38 -24.76 -23.09 -11.37
C THR A 38 -24.59 -23.03 -9.86
N TRP A 39 -24.71 -24.12 -9.13
CA TRP A 39 -24.44 -24.14 -7.68
C TRP A 39 -22.98 -23.82 -7.34
N LEU A 40 -22.00 -24.33 -8.10
CA LEU A 40 -20.58 -24.00 -7.96
C LEU A 40 -20.27 -22.55 -8.34
N VAL A 41 -20.94 -22.01 -9.36
CA VAL A 41 -20.78 -20.61 -9.79
C VAL A 41 -21.48 -19.64 -8.82
N LEU A 42 -22.54 -20.10 -8.15
CA LEU A 42 -23.34 -19.30 -7.20
C LEU A 42 -22.87 -19.46 -5.75
N THR A 43 -22.00 -20.42 -5.44
CA THR A 43 -21.41 -20.53 -4.09
C THR A 43 -20.38 -19.41 -3.97
N PRO A 44 -20.57 -18.46 -3.03
CA PRO A 44 -19.65 -17.34 -2.88
C PRO A 44 -18.28 -17.88 -2.52
N ASP A 45 -17.27 -17.43 -3.26
CA ASP A 45 -15.90 -17.65 -2.87
C ASP A 45 -15.63 -16.99 -1.51
N THR A 46 -14.80 -17.63 -0.69
CA THR A 46 -14.53 -17.19 0.69
C THR A 46 -13.05 -16.91 0.87
N ALA A 47 -12.73 -15.88 1.67
CA ALA A 47 -11.35 -15.63 2.04
C ALA A 47 -10.74 -16.90 2.71
N PRO A 48 -9.49 -17.29 2.38
CA PRO A 48 -8.87 -18.51 2.89
C PRO A 48 -8.45 -18.41 4.36
N TYR A 49 -8.81 -17.32 5.06
CA TYR A 49 -8.46 -17.05 6.44
C TYR A 49 -9.61 -16.38 7.18
N ARG A 50 -9.50 -16.34 8.51
CA ARG A 50 -10.44 -15.66 9.41
C ARG A 50 -9.73 -14.91 10.53
N TYR A 51 -10.29 -13.77 10.91
CA TYR A 51 -9.95 -13.09 12.15
C TYR A 51 -10.63 -13.79 13.33
N GLN A 52 -9.84 -14.17 14.33
CA GLN A 52 -10.34 -14.67 15.60
C GLN A 52 -9.92 -13.70 16.71
N GLN A 53 -10.90 -13.04 17.33
CA GLN A 53 -10.62 -12.14 18.44
C GLN A 53 -10.09 -12.94 19.63
N VAL A 54 -8.90 -12.56 20.09
CA VAL A 54 -8.23 -13.20 21.23
C VAL A 54 -8.68 -12.53 22.52
N THR A 55 -8.56 -11.20 22.56
CA THR A 55 -8.89 -10.39 23.73
C THR A 55 -9.19 -8.95 23.33
N THR A 56 -9.87 -8.23 24.22
CA THR A 56 -10.06 -6.79 24.16
C THR A 56 -9.80 -6.22 25.54
N GLY A 57 -9.00 -5.17 25.62
CA GLY A 57 -8.59 -4.57 26.88
C GLY A 57 -8.13 -3.13 26.73
N ASN A 58 -7.67 -2.55 27.83
CA ASN A 58 -7.10 -1.20 27.83
C ASN A 58 -5.63 -1.25 27.41
N VAL A 59 -5.07 -0.08 27.05
CA VAL A 59 -3.66 0.05 26.64
C VAL A 59 -2.66 -0.61 27.59
N SER A 60 -2.88 -0.53 28.91
CA SER A 60 -1.96 -1.09 29.92
C SER A 60 -1.80 -2.62 29.84
N GLU A 61 -2.75 -3.31 29.18
CA GLU A 61 -2.71 -4.76 28.98
C GLU A 61 -1.86 -5.15 27.76
N PHE A 62 -1.45 -4.17 26.94
CA PHE A 62 -0.64 -4.35 25.73
C PHE A 62 0.61 -3.45 25.76
N PRO A 63 1.51 -3.63 26.75
CA PRO A 63 2.68 -2.76 26.93
C PRO A 63 3.63 -2.78 25.71
N GLU A 64 3.63 -3.86 24.93
CA GLU A 64 4.42 -3.99 23.71
C GLU A 64 4.07 -2.99 22.60
N LEU A 65 2.89 -2.37 22.67
CA LEU A 65 2.48 -1.34 21.71
C LEU A 65 3.00 0.06 22.08
N GLU A 66 3.47 0.26 23.32
CA GLU A 66 4.00 1.53 23.84
C GLU A 66 3.03 2.72 23.65
N LEU A 67 1.73 2.48 23.90
CA LEU A 67 0.67 3.47 23.70
C LEU A 67 0.26 4.22 24.98
N ASP A 68 1.06 4.18 26.05
CA ASP A 68 0.72 4.74 27.37
C ASP A 68 0.30 6.22 27.36
N THR A 69 0.67 6.96 26.30
CA THR A 69 0.27 8.36 26.07
C THR A 69 -1.22 8.50 25.74
N TRP A 70 -1.89 7.43 25.28
CA TRP A 70 -3.30 7.39 24.87
C TRP A 70 -4.09 6.34 25.67
N PRO A 71 -4.21 6.50 27.00
CA PRO A 71 -4.84 5.50 27.88
C PRO A 71 -6.35 5.32 27.64
N ASP A 72 -6.96 6.21 26.86
CA ASP A 72 -8.38 6.18 26.50
C ASP A 72 -8.70 5.25 25.32
N LEU A 73 -7.69 4.63 24.71
CA LEU A 73 -7.88 3.66 23.64
C LEU A 73 -8.29 2.27 24.19
N THR A 74 -9.28 1.69 23.53
CA THR A 74 -9.57 0.27 23.64
C THR A 74 -8.77 -0.47 22.58
N ILE A 75 -8.08 -1.54 22.96
CA ILE A 75 -7.27 -2.37 22.08
C ILE A 75 -7.94 -3.73 21.91
N SER A 76 -8.13 -4.17 20.67
CA SER A 76 -8.61 -5.51 20.32
C SER A 76 -7.52 -6.27 19.59
N GLN A 77 -7.15 -7.44 20.12
CA GLN A 77 -6.18 -8.34 19.51
C GLN A 77 -6.90 -9.44 18.72
N TYR A 78 -6.43 -9.69 17.51
CA TYR A 78 -6.90 -10.76 16.65
C TYR A 78 -5.75 -11.65 16.19
N ASP A 79 -6.04 -12.95 16.17
CA ASP A 79 -5.21 -13.93 15.48
C ASP A 79 -5.84 -14.26 14.12
N ILE A 80 -5.03 -14.25 13.07
CA ILE A 80 -5.44 -14.58 11.71
C ILE A 80 -5.11 -16.05 11.47
N HIS A 81 -6.14 -16.86 11.20
CA HIS A 81 -6.01 -18.30 11.01
C HIS A 81 -6.41 -18.70 9.59
N VAL A 82 -5.62 -19.58 9.00
CA VAL A 82 -5.93 -20.26 7.73
C VAL A 82 -6.51 -21.62 8.04
N GLU A 83 -7.52 -22.04 7.28
CA GLU A 83 -8.13 -23.36 7.47
C GLU A 83 -7.08 -24.48 7.33
N GLY A 84 -7.10 -25.44 8.24
CA GLY A 84 -6.13 -26.54 8.26
C GLY A 84 -4.77 -26.23 8.91
N THR A 85 -4.57 -25.01 9.43
CA THR A 85 -3.38 -24.65 10.23
C THR A 85 -3.73 -24.53 11.72
N GLU A 86 -2.88 -25.09 12.58
CA GLU A 86 -3.07 -24.99 14.04
C GLU A 86 -2.59 -23.65 14.62
N GLN A 87 -1.55 -23.07 14.01
CA GLN A 87 -0.95 -21.82 14.47
C GLN A 87 -1.44 -20.65 13.63
N PRO A 88 -1.61 -19.45 14.23
CA PRO A 88 -1.99 -18.27 13.46
C PRO A 88 -0.90 -17.88 12.47
N VAL A 89 -1.31 -17.43 11.28
CA VAL A 89 -0.39 -16.95 10.23
C VAL A 89 0.00 -15.49 10.42
N ALA A 90 -0.81 -14.72 11.18
CA ALA A 90 -0.50 -13.35 11.57
C ALA A 90 -1.28 -12.95 12.82
N GLN A 91 -0.87 -11.84 13.44
CA GLN A 91 -1.56 -11.20 14.56
C GLN A 91 -1.76 -9.73 14.27
N ALA A 92 -2.90 -9.19 14.69
CA ALA A 92 -3.27 -7.80 14.48
C ALA A 92 -3.78 -7.17 15.77
N TRP A 93 -3.38 -5.93 16.00
CA TRP A 93 -3.87 -5.10 17.11
C TRP A 93 -4.59 -3.91 16.53
N PHE A 94 -5.88 -3.79 16.86
CA PHE A 94 -6.71 -2.67 16.45
C PHE A 94 -6.97 -1.76 17.64
N GLY A 95 -6.83 -0.45 17.42
CA GLY A 95 -7.19 0.58 18.39
C GLY A 95 -8.52 1.22 18.03
N GLN A 96 -9.27 1.60 19.06
CA GLN A 96 -10.54 2.29 18.92
C GLN A 96 -10.71 3.33 20.02
N ARG A 97 -11.20 4.51 19.66
CA ARG A 97 -11.63 5.55 20.61
C ARG A 97 -13.15 5.65 20.59
N ALA A 98 -13.79 5.33 21.72
CA ALA A 98 -15.25 5.34 21.87
C ALA A 98 -15.95 4.61 20.70
N ASN A 99 -16.86 5.27 19.99
CA ASN A 99 -17.63 4.69 18.87
C ASN A 99 -16.99 4.93 17.49
N GLN A 100 -15.73 5.36 17.41
CA GLN A 100 -15.04 5.51 16.13
C GLN A 100 -14.76 4.12 15.50
N PRO A 101 -14.60 4.01 14.18
CA PRO A 101 -14.17 2.76 13.55
C PRO A 101 -12.80 2.30 14.08
N GLN A 102 -12.61 0.99 14.15
CA GLN A 102 -11.33 0.42 14.55
C GLN A 102 -10.23 0.73 13.51
N VAL A 103 -9.02 0.97 14.00
CA VAL A 103 -7.83 1.27 13.18
C VAL A 103 -6.74 0.25 13.50
N LEU A 104 -6.16 -0.37 12.47
CA LEU A 104 -5.01 -1.25 12.64
C LEU A 104 -3.82 -0.45 13.17
N LEU A 105 -3.38 -0.76 14.39
CA LEU A 105 -2.24 -0.09 15.04
C LEU A 105 -0.95 -0.87 14.85
N ASN A 106 -1.02 -2.20 14.82
CA ASN A 106 0.15 -3.05 14.60
C ASN A 106 -0.22 -4.35 13.90
N TRP A 107 0.71 -4.85 13.08
CA TRP A 107 0.60 -6.12 12.36
C TRP A 107 1.86 -6.94 12.58
N LYS A 108 1.70 -8.24 12.84
CA LYS A 108 2.82 -9.17 13.00
C LYS A 108 2.60 -10.40 12.14
N ASN A 109 3.43 -10.55 11.11
CA ASN A 109 3.49 -11.75 10.29
C ASN A 109 4.16 -12.90 11.06
N GLN A 110 3.54 -14.08 11.06
CA GLN A 110 4.12 -15.33 11.59
C GLN A 110 4.63 -16.25 10.46
N THR A 111 4.44 -15.81 9.22
CA THR A 111 4.92 -16.45 7.99
C THR A 111 6.25 -15.84 7.53
N ARG A 112 6.93 -16.50 6.58
CA ARG A 112 8.17 -15.98 5.98
C ARG A 112 7.92 -14.81 5.04
N GLU A 113 6.81 -14.84 4.33
CA GLU A 113 6.36 -13.79 3.42
C GLU A 113 5.23 -12.99 4.08
N PRO A 114 5.16 -11.67 3.87
CA PRO A 114 4.13 -10.83 4.45
C PRO A 114 2.77 -11.16 3.86
N LEU A 115 1.75 -11.08 4.72
CA LEU A 115 0.38 -11.37 4.40
C LEU A 115 -0.48 -10.18 4.78
N LEU A 116 -1.30 -9.69 3.85
CA LEU A 116 -2.24 -8.55 3.98
C LEU A 116 -1.56 -7.20 4.26
N ALA A 117 -0.69 -7.12 5.27
CA ALA A 117 0.07 -5.96 5.67
C ALA A 117 1.55 -6.29 6.02
N LEU A 118 2.38 -5.24 6.03
CA LEU A 118 3.77 -5.35 6.48
C LEU A 118 3.84 -5.15 8.00
N ASP A 119 4.61 -6.01 8.63
CA ASP A 119 5.06 -5.86 10.01
C ASP A 119 6.01 -4.66 10.16
N GLN A 120 5.85 -3.96 11.27
CA GLN A 120 6.58 -2.79 11.69
C GLN A 120 6.87 -2.89 13.20
N LYS A 121 7.84 -2.12 13.69
CA LYS A 121 8.11 -2.06 15.13
C LYS A 121 7.06 -1.15 15.79
N ALA A 122 6.24 -1.71 16.66
CA ALA A 122 5.08 -1.00 17.24
C ALA A 122 5.44 0.35 17.90
N SER A 123 6.59 0.42 18.58
CA SER A 123 7.13 1.63 19.22
C SER A 123 7.38 2.80 18.26
N GLU A 124 7.54 2.54 16.96
CA GLU A 124 7.80 3.61 15.98
C GLU A 124 6.55 4.47 15.76
N LEU A 125 5.35 3.89 15.81
CA LEU A 125 4.11 4.63 15.63
C LEU A 125 3.82 5.57 16.80
N SER A 126 4.01 5.11 18.04
CA SER A 126 3.81 5.94 19.24
C SER A 126 4.81 7.11 19.27
N ALA A 127 6.08 6.85 18.95
CA ALA A 127 7.09 7.89 18.84
C ALA A 127 6.79 8.92 17.74
N LEU A 128 6.34 8.46 16.56
CA LEU A 128 5.90 9.34 15.48
C LEU A 128 4.75 10.25 15.92
N ALA A 129 3.70 9.70 16.53
CA ALA A 129 2.55 10.48 16.97
C ALA A 129 2.96 11.54 18.01
N ALA A 130 3.83 11.19 18.97
CA ALA A 130 4.38 12.14 19.93
C ALA A 130 5.23 13.25 19.27
N ALA A 131 6.01 12.90 18.24
CA ALA A 131 6.81 13.87 17.49
C ALA A 131 5.94 14.83 16.67
N ILE A 132 4.89 14.32 16.02
CA ILE A 132 3.91 15.16 15.33
C ILE A 132 3.28 16.16 16.29
N ASP A 133 2.96 15.75 17.52
CA ASP A 133 2.42 16.66 18.52
C ASP A 133 3.37 17.76 18.96
N LYS A 134 4.68 17.48 18.93
CA LYS A 134 5.72 18.46 19.25
C LYS A 134 6.04 19.41 18.10
N HIS A 135 5.96 18.94 16.85
CA HIS A 135 6.56 19.62 15.71
C HIS A 135 5.56 20.20 14.71
N ALA A 136 4.34 19.67 14.62
CA ALA A 136 3.34 20.12 13.65
C ALA A 136 2.28 21.03 14.29
N SER A 137 1.88 22.09 13.57
CA SER A 137 0.76 22.95 13.96
C SER A 137 -0.53 22.13 14.10
N ARG A 138 -1.41 22.46 15.06
CA ARG A 138 -2.64 21.70 15.33
C ARG A 138 -3.57 21.60 14.12
N ASP A 139 -3.57 22.62 13.27
CA ASP A 139 -4.40 22.70 12.06
C ASP A 139 -3.67 22.21 10.79
N ALA A 140 -2.46 21.65 10.94
CA ALA A 140 -1.69 21.15 9.81
C ALA A 140 -2.26 19.83 9.29
N LEU A 141 -2.24 19.66 7.97
CA LEU A 141 -2.58 18.42 7.30
C LEU A 141 -1.43 17.41 7.47
N LEU A 142 -1.75 16.21 7.94
CA LEU A 142 -0.84 15.08 7.89
C LEU A 142 -1.11 14.27 6.61
N LEU A 143 -0.16 14.31 5.69
CA LEU A 143 -0.24 13.62 4.41
C LEU A 143 0.70 12.41 4.44
N GLY A 144 0.14 11.21 4.49
CA GLY A 144 0.91 9.96 4.48
C GLY A 144 0.12 8.84 3.80
N TRP A 145 0.65 7.62 3.86
CA TRP A 145 -0.09 6.45 3.39
C TRP A 145 -1.41 6.29 4.16
N TRP A 146 -2.46 5.73 3.54
CA TRP A 146 -3.81 5.73 4.12
C TRP A 146 -3.90 5.09 5.52
N ASP A 147 -3.14 4.01 5.75
CA ASP A 147 -3.08 3.32 7.03
C ASP A 147 -2.41 4.18 8.11
N THR A 148 -1.27 4.79 7.77
CA THR A 148 -0.54 5.72 8.64
C THR A 148 -1.36 6.97 8.94
N SER A 149 -2.08 7.50 7.95
CA SER A 149 -3.01 8.63 8.14
C SER A 149 -4.09 8.29 9.17
N ARG A 150 -4.76 7.14 9.04
CA ARG A 150 -5.78 6.71 10.02
C ARG A 150 -5.20 6.49 11.42
N GLN A 151 -4.02 5.89 11.51
CA GLN A 151 -3.31 5.70 12.78
C GLN A 151 -3.02 7.05 13.45
N LEU A 152 -2.48 8.02 12.71
CA LEU A 152 -2.19 9.35 13.22
C LEU A 152 -3.46 10.12 13.60
N ALA A 153 -4.54 10.01 12.82
CA ALA A 153 -5.82 10.62 13.15
C ALA A 153 -6.36 10.08 14.48
N LEU A 154 -6.29 8.76 14.70
CA LEU A 154 -6.72 8.14 15.96
C LEU A 154 -5.89 8.63 17.16
N LEU A 155 -4.56 8.62 17.03
CA LEU A 155 -3.65 8.95 18.12
C LEU A 155 -3.63 10.46 18.41
N THR A 156 -3.49 11.28 17.39
CA THR A 156 -3.25 12.73 17.56
C THR A 156 -4.52 13.59 17.45
N GLY A 157 -5.61 13.05 16.89
CA GLY A 157 -6.83 13.80 16.59
C GLY A 157 -6.67 14.86 15.51
N ARG A 158 -5.59 14.80 14.72
CA ARG A 158 -5.25 15.78 13.67
C ARG A 158 -5.92 15.45 12.34
N ASP A 159 -6.03 16.48 11.49
CA ASP A 159 -6.60 16.35 10.15
C ASP A 159 -5.67 15.54 9.23
N VAL A 160 -6.28 14.64 8.45
CA VAL A 160 -5.59 13.75 7.52
C VAL A 160 -6.32 13.73 6.19
N LEU A 161 -5.67 13.28 5.12
CA LEU A 161 -6.35 13.18 3.82
C LEU A 161 -7.19 11.90 3.67
N PHE A 162 -6.86 10.85 4.42
CA PHE A 162 -7.44 9.52 4.26
C PHE A 162 -7.97 9.01 5.61
N HIS A 163 -9.29 8.86 5.71
CA HIS A 163 -9.98 8.43 6.93
C HIS A 163 -10.56 7.03 6.83
N THR A 164 -10.82 6.57 5.60
CA THR A 164 -11.45 5.28 5.32
C THR A 164 -10.42 4.18 5.05
N PRO A 165 -10.75 2.91 5.37
CA PRO A 165 -9.86 1.78 5.13
C PRO A 165 -9.77 1.47 3.63
N LEU A 166 -8.78 2.06 2.94
CA LEU A 166 -8.66 1.91 1.49
C LEU A 166 -8.15 0.54 1.06
N HIS A 167 -7.45 -0.19 1.94
CA HIS A 167 -6.89 -1.51 1.67
C HIS A 167 -5.96 -1.57 0.43
N GLU A 168 -5.26 -0.47 0.11
CA GLU A 168 -4.37 -0.41 -1.06
C GLU A 168 -2.89 -0.16 -0.71
N PRO A 169 -1.95 -1.00 -1.20
CA PRO A 169 -2.18 -2.34 -1.73
C PRO A 169 -2.52 -3.32 -0.59
N LEU A 170 -3.36 -4.29 -0.87
CA LEU A 170 -3.51 -5.47 -0.03
C LEU A 170 -2.48 -6.53 -0.45
N ILE A 171 -1.66 -7.02 0.49
CA ILE A 171 -0.61 -7.99 0.18
C ILE A 171 -1.22 -9.38 0.10
N ILE A 172 -1.60 -9.82 -1.11
CA ILE A 172 -2.21 -11.12 -1.35
C ILE A 172 -1.15 -12.10 -1.89
N PRO A 173 -0.81 -13.17 -1.15
CA PRO A 173 0.12 -14.20 -1.63
C PRO A 173 -0.30 -14.81 -2.96
N LEU A 174 0.66 -15.34 -3.72
CA LEU A 174 0.40 -15.90 -5.05
C LEU A 174 -0.64 -17.01 -5.02
N GLU A 175 -0.59 -17.87 -4.01
CA GLU A 175 -1.53 -18.96 -3.77
C GLU A 175 -2.96 -18.49 -3.48
N TRP A 176 -3.14 -17.22 -3.07
CA TRP A 176 -4.43 -16.63 -2.72
C TRP A 176 -4.98 -15.71 -3.81
N GLN A 177 -4.22 -15.47 -4.88
CA GLN A 177 -4.66 -14.65 -6.01
C GLN A 177 -6.00 -15.10 -6.62
N PRO A 178 -6.31 -16.41 -6.74
CA PRO A 178 -7.64 -16.84 -7.20
C PRO A 178 -8.81 -16.33 -6.33
N HIS A 179 -8.54 -16.03 -5.06
CA HIS A 179 -9.50 -15.58 -4.06
C HIS A 179 -9.45 -14.07 -3.80
N GLU A 180 -8.77 -13.28 -4.63
CA GLU A 180 -8.56 -11.84 -4.39
C GLU A 180 -9.85 -11.08 -4.10
N GLN A 181 -10.91 -11.33 -4.87
CA GLN A 181 -12.19 -10.63 -4.70
C GLN A 181 -12.86 -10.97 -3.36
N ALA A 182 -12.84 -12.25 -2.97
CA ALA A 182 -13.38 -12.70 -1.70
C ALA A 182 -12.59 -12.11 -0.52
N ILE A 183 -11.27 -12.05 -0.64
CA ILE A 183 -10.38 -11.43 0.33
C ILE A 183 -10.69 -9.94 0.50
N ARG A 184 -10.80 -9.18 -0.60
CA ARG A 184 -11.14 -7.76 -0.55
C ARG A 184 -12.51 -7.52 0.07
N ALA A 185 -13.50 -8.33 -0.28
CA ALA A 185 -14.83 -8.25 0.33
C ALA A 185 -14.79 -8.52 1.84
N TYR A 186 -14.00 -9.53 2.26
CA TYR A 186 -13.84 -9.88 3.67
C TYR A 186 -13.14 -8.78 4.48
N GLU A 187 -12.06 -8.20 3.94
CA GLU A 187 -11.35 -7.08 4.58
C GLU A 187 -12.25 -5.84 4.74
N ASN A 188 -13.02 -5.51 3.70
CA ASN A 188 -13.99 -4.41 3.75
C ASN A 188 -15.08 -4.66 4.82
N GLN A 189 -15.55 -5.90 4.95
CA GLN A 189 -16.52 -6.27 5.98
C GLN A 189 -15.90 -6.12 7.39
N GLN A 190 -14.66 -6.58 7.56
CA GLN A 190 -13.95 -6.52 8.84
C GLN A 190 -13.64 -5.09 9.28
N ALA A 191 -13.37 -4.19 8.33
CA ALA A 191 -13.11 -2.79 8.64
C ALA A 191 -14.36 -2.04 9.14
N GLY A 192 -15.56 -2.56 8.85
CA GLY A 192 -16.83 -2.04 9.37
C GLY A 192 -17.25 -0.67 8.81
N THR A 193 -16.48 -0.11 7.88
CA THR A 193 -16.77 1.15 7.18
C THR A 193 -16.32 1.00 5.73
N PRO A 194 -17.20 1.29 4.74
CA PRO A 194 -16.81 1.20 3.34
C PRO A 194 -15.74 2.23 3.00
N ALA A 195 -14.84 1.87 2.07
CA ALA A 195 -13.90 2.82 1.48
C ALA A 195 -14.66 3.94 0.75
N ASP A 196 -14.20 5.18 0.91
CA ASP A 196 -14.72 6.32 0.15
C ASP A 196 -14.08 6.33 -1.25
N PRO A 197 -14.87 6.24 -2.35
CA PRO A 197 -14.33 6.27 -3.71
C PRO A 197 -13.52 7.55 -4.01
N GLN A 198 -13.89 8.69 -3.42
CA GLN A 198 -13.18 9.95 -3.61
C GLN A 198 -11.83 9.94 -2.88
N GLU A 199 -11.77 9.42 -1.64
CA GLU A 199 -10.50 9.22 -0.95
C GLU A 199 -9.62 8.22 -1.70
N GLN A 200 -10.21 7.18 -2.28
CA GLN A 200 -9.47 6.20 -3.10
C GLN A 200 -8.81 6.86 -4.32
N GLU A 201 -9.52 7.72 -5.05
CA GLU A 201 -8.93 8.46 -6.18
C GLU A 201 -7.78 9.38 -5.71
N LEU A 202 -7.99 10.11 -4.62
CA LEU A 202 -6.95 10.98 -4.03
C LEU A 202 -5.73 10.16 -3.58
N PHE A 203 -5.95 8.97 -3.03
CA PHE A 203 -4.89 8.07 -2.61
C PHE A 203 -4.10 7.54 -3.82
N MET A 204 -4.77 7.19 -4.93
CA MET A 204 -4.07 6.80 -6.15
C MET A 204 -3.22 7.95 -6.71
N ARG A 205 -3.69 9.19 -6.64
CA ARG A 205 -2.88 10.38 -7.02
C ARG A 205 -1.70 10.59 -6.08
N PHE A 206 -1.90 10.41 -4.77
CA PHE A 206 -0.83 10.45 -3.78
C PHE A 206 0.24 9.38 -4.07
N ALA A 207 -0.15 8.12 -4.22
CA ALA A 207 0.77 7.03 -4.52
C ALA A 207 1.50 7.26 -5.86
N GLN A 208 0.80 7.75 -6.89
CA GLN A 208 1.42 8.08 -8.17
C GLN A 208 2.46 9.20 -8.04
N SER A 209 2.22 10.22 -7.21
CA SER A 209 3.20 11.29 -6.99
C SER A 209 4.52 10.78 -6.40
N LEU A 210 4.46 9.69 -5.63
CA LEU A 210 5.63 9.08 -4.99
C LEU A 210 6.53 8.31 -5.98
N VAL A 211 5.98 7.78 -7.08
CA VAL A 211 6.76 7.17 -8.19
C VAL A 211 7.20 8.18 -9.26
N ASN A 212 6.71 9.41 -9.20
CA ASN A 212 7.14 10.45 -10.15
C ASN A 212 8.53 10.99 -9.79
N PRO A 213 9.26 11.60 -10.75
CA PRO A 213 10.50 12.31 -10.46
C PRO A 213 10.30 13.39 -9.38
N PRO A 214 11.31 13.72 -8.55
CA PRO A 214 11.12 14.48 -7.32
C PRO A 214 10.45 15.84 -7.51
N ALA A 215 10.80 16.56 -8.58
CA ALA A 215 10.21 17.86 -8.87
C ALA A 215 8.70 17.75 -9.15
N ASN A 216 8.31 16.83 -10.03
CA ASN A 216 6.92 16.62 -10.42
C ASN A 216 6.11 16.04 -9.25
N GLY A 217 6.63 15.01 -8.57
CA GLY A 217 5.96 14.40 -7.44
C GLY A 217 5.72 15.38 -6.29
N LEU A 218 6.67 16.28 -5.99
CA LEU A 218 6.46 17.30 -4.96
C LEU A 218 5.41 18.32 -5.37
N ASP A 219 5.36 18.70 -6.64
CA ASP A 219 4.33 19.60 -7.15
C ASP A 219 2.94 18.95 -7.09
N ASP A 220 2.83 17.66 -7.42
CA ASP A 220 1.59 16.88 -7.28
C ASP A 220 1.14 16.80 -5.80
N LEU A 221 2.06 16.50 -4.87
CA LEU A 221 1.76 16.48 -3.43
C LEU A 221 1.31 17.85 -2.91
N ARG A 222 1.93 18.94 -3.38
CA ARG A 222 1.51 20.31 -3.03
C ARG A 222 0.12 20.63 -3.56
N GLN A 223 -0.26 20.12 -4.73
CA GLN A 223 -1.62 20.28 -5.25
C GLN A 223 -2.65 19.52 -4.40
N LEU A 224 -2.31 18.31 -3.93
CA LEU A 224 -3.16 17.56 -3.00
C LEU A 224 -3.31 18.27 -1.64
N ALA A 225 -2.21 18.85 -1.15
CA ALA A 225 -2.20 19.67 0.07
C ALA A 225 -3.03 20.97 -0.07
N GLY A 226 -3.01 21.59 -1.25
CA GLY A 226 -3.60 22.91 -1.48
C GLY A 226 -2.82 24.00 -0.77
N THR A 227 -3.51 24.88 -0.04
CA THR A 227 -2.89 25.98 0.73
C THR A 227 -2.58 25.63 2.18
N ARG A 228 -2.86 24.38 2.60
CA ARG A 228 -2.72 23.93 3.99
C ARG A 228 -1.25 23.76 4.38
N ASP A 229 -0.91 24.14 5.62
CA ASP A 229 0.36 23.74 6.22
C ASP A 229 0.41 22.21 6.30
N THR A 230 1.38 21.58 5.62
CA THR A 230 1.33 20.13 5.38
C THR A 230 2.63 19.45 5.78
N TYR A 231 2.50 18.33 6.49
CA TYR A 231 3.59 17.44 6.82
C TYR A 231 3.42 16.16 6.02
N LEU A 232 4.40 15.86 5.16
CA LEU A 232 4.49 14.60 4.45
C LEU A 232 5.15 13.57 5.37
N ILE A 233 4.46 12.46 5.61
CA ILE A 233 4.95 11.32 6.37
C ILE A 233 5.15 10.17 5.40
N VAL A 234 6.39 9.67 5.33
CA VAL A 234 6.72 8.46 4.59
C VAL A 234 7.40 7.46 5.51
N HIS A 235 7.20 6.19 5.24
CA HIS A 235 7.85 5.10 5.95
C HIS A 235 8.65 4.22 4.98
N VAL A 236 9.75 3.63 5.46
CA VAL A 236 10.58 2.73 4.64
C VAL A 236 9.77 1.57 4.04
N SER A 237 8.75 1.06 4.75
CA SER A 237 7.87 0.01 4.22
C SER A 237 7.03 0.45 3.02
N ASP A 238 6.81 1.75 2.83
CA ASP A 238 6.02 2.26 1.71
C ASP A 238 6.72 1.99 0.38
N LEU A 239 8.05 1.76 0.38
CA LEU A 239 8.80 1.30 -0.79
C LEU A 239 8.20 0.02 -1.38
N TYR A 240 7.88 -0.95 -0.53
CA TYR A 240 7.32 -2.22 -0.98
C TYR A 240 5.87 -2.07 -1.41
N LYS A 241 5.07 -1.30 -0.66
CA LYS A 241 3.69 -0.98 -1.05
C LYS A 241 3.66 -0.32 -2.44
N LEU A 242 4.56 0.63 -2.67
CA LEU A 242 4.66 1.33 -3.95
C LEU A 242 5.08 0.40 -5.10
N GLY A 243 6.01 -0.53 -4.85
CA GLY A 243 6.40 -1.54 -5.83
C GLY A 243 5.29 -2.54 -6.17
N LEU A 244 4.39 -2.84 -5.22
CA LEU A 244 3.20 -3.65 -5.50
C LEU A 244 2.19 -2.90 -6.38
N MET A 245 2.01 -1.60 -6.15
CA MET A 245 1.07 -0.78 -6.92
C MET A 245 1.58 -0.40 -8.32
N TYR A 246 2.90 -0.20 -8.47
CA TYR A 246 3.51 0.25 -9.72
C TYR A 246 4.76 -0.57 -10.08
N PRO A 247 4.63 -1.90 -10.29
CA PRO A 247 5.78 -2.79 -10.53
C PRO A 247 6.59 -2.39 -11.78
N ASP A 248 5.95 -1.78 -12.78
CA ASP A 248 6.61 -1.32 -14.01
C ASP A 248 7.43 -0.02 -13.83
N LYS A 249 7.22 0.70 -12.73
CA LYS A 249 7.87 2.00 -12.47
C LYS A 249 8.80 1.96 -11.26
N PHE A 250 8.64 0.98 -10.38
CA PHE A 250 9.33 0.93 -9.11
C PHE A 250 9.77 -0.49 -8.77
N GLY A 251 11.00 -0.82 -9.17
CA GLY A 251 11.64 -2.11 -8.92
C GLY A 251 12.18 -2.18 -7.49
N ILE A 252 11.56 -3.02 -6.66
CA ILE A 252 11.93 -3.23 -5.27
C ILE A 252 12.04 -4.71 -4.94
N ALA A 253 13.03 -5.06 -4.13
CA ALA A 253 13.13 -6.34 -3.45
C ALA A 253 13.32 -6.11 -1.94
N TYR A 254 12.99 -7.11 -1.13
CA TYR A 254 13.32 -7.08 0.29
C TYR A 254 13.86 -8.41 0.77
N LYS A 255 14.58 -8.39 1.88
CA LYS A 255 15.05 -9.60 2.56
C LYS A 255 15.23 -9.35 4.04
N HIS A 256 14.82 -10.31 4.87
CA HIS A 256 15.07 -10.26 6.31
C HIS A 256 16.46 -10.81 6.67
N TYR A 257 17.05 -10.19 7.68
CA TYR A 257 18.33 -10.55 8.26
C TYR A 257 18.18 -10.61 9.77
N ARG A 258 18.73 -11.67 10.39
CA ARG A 258 18.84 -11.75 11.85
C ARG A 258 20.09 -11.02 12.31
N MET A 259 19.96 -10.17 13.31
CA MET A 259 21.07 -9.47 13.94
C MET A 259 21.72 -10.40 14.97
N THR A 260 22.88 -10.97 14.65
CA THR A 260 23.65 -11.84 15.55
C THR A 260 24.70 -11.08 16.36
N GLY A 261 24.48 -9.79 16.63
CA GLY A 261 25.39 -8.92 17.38
C GLY A 261 26.57 -8.33 16.58
N ASN A 262 26.77 -8.71 15.31
CA ASN A 262 27.82 -8.17 14.45
C ASN A 262 27.25 -7.42 13.23
N LEU A 263 27.02 -6.11 13.40
CA LEU A 263 26.54 -5.21 12.34
C LEU A 263 27.49 -5.19 11.12
N HIS A 264 28.80 -5.30 11.34
CA HIS A 264 29.79 -5.27 10.26
C HIS A 264 29.70 -6.52 9.36
N GLY A 265 29.42 -7.69 9.96
CA GLY A 265 29.15 -8.92 9.23
C GLY A 265 27.90 -8.81 8.36
N MET A 266 26.81 -8.26 8.91
CA MET A 266 25.57 -8.02 8.17
C MET A 266 25.79 -7.10 6.96
N ILE A 267 26.52 -5.99 7.12
CA ILE A 267 26.84 -5.08 6.01
C ILE A 267 27.62 -5.80 4.90
N SER A 268 28.55 -6.68 5.24
CA SER A 268 29.27 -7.49 4.24
C SER A 268 28.34 -8.43 3.47
N HIS A 269 27.37 -9.06 4.15
CA HIS A 269 26.35 -9.88 3.50
C HIS A 269 25.45 -9.04 2.56
N LEU A 270 25.02 -7.85 3.00
CA LEU A 270 24.21 -6.94 2.18
C LEU A 270 24.95 -6.51 0.91
N LYS A 271 26.23 -6.12 1.03
CA LYS A 271 27.06 -5.74 -0.13
C LYS A 271 27.27 -6.91 -1.10
N THR A 272 27.38 -8.13 -0.56
CA THR A 272 27.49 -9.34 -1.39
C THR A 272 26.18 -9.59 -2.13
N GLU A 273 25.03 -9.55 -1.45
CA GLU A 273 23.71 -9.72 -2.07
C GLU A 273 23.48 -8.68 -3.17
N MET A 274 23.78 -7.40 -2.92
CA MET A 274 23.70 -6.35 -3.93
C MET A 274 24.51 -6.67 -5.18
N ARG A 275 25.79 -7.05 -5.03
CA ARG A 275 26.66 -7.39 -6.16
C ARG A 275 26.17 -8.63 -6.90
N THR A 276 25.74 -9.66 -6.18
CA THR A 276 25.28 -10.92 -6.77
C THR A 276 23.97 -10.74 -7.54
N ARG A 277 23.04 -9.92 -7.03
CA ARG A 277 21.73 -9.68 -7.65
C ARG A 277 21.71 -8.50 -8.61
N GLY A 278 22.75 -7.67 -8.62
CA GLY A 278 22.81 -6.45 -9.43
C GLY A 278 21.90 -5.33 -8.90
N TYR A 279 21.60 -5.30 -7.60
CA TYR A 279 20.79 -4.23 -7.01
C TYR A 279 21.55 -2.89 -6.97
N TYR A 280 20.83 -1.80 -7.19
CA TYR A 280 21.40 -0.46 -7.30
C TYR A 280 21.79 0.13 -5.93
N THR A 281 20.87 0.11 -4.97
CA THR A 281 21.11 0.57 -3.59
C THR A 281 20.20 -0.15 -2.60
N TYR A 282 20.42 0.06 -1.30
CA TYR A 282 19.58 -0.49 -0.24
C TYR A 282 19.38 0.49 0.92
N THR A 283 18.29 0.27 1.64
CA THR A 283 17.98 0.88 2.94
C THR A 283 17.54 -0.20 3.93
N LEU A 284 17.50 0.12 5.22
CA LEU A 284 17.23 -0.83 6.30
C LEU A 284 16.06 -0.36 7.16
N GLN A 285 15.27 -1.32 7.64
CA GLN A 285 14.20 -1.14 8.61
C GLN A 285 14.44 -2.11 9.78
N SER A 286 14.39 -1.64 11.02
CA SER A 286 14.38 -2.51 12.19
C SER A 286 12.95 -3.01 12.42
N LEU A 287 12.79 -4.31 12.64
CA LEU A 287 11.49 -4.91 13.01
C LEU A 287 11.48 -5.28 14.49
N SER A 288 12.62 -5.71 15.00
CA SER A 288 12.91 -5.90 16.42
C SER A 288 14.40 -5.66 16.66
N ASP A 289 14.87 -5.91 17.88
CA ASP A 289 16.29 -5.80 18.21
C ASP A 289 17.14 -6.91 17.53
N GLU A 290 16.48 -7.98 17.08
CA GLU A 290 17.12 -9.14 16.45
C GLU A 290 16.79 -9.29 14.96
N LEU A 291 15.85 -8.50 14.42
CA LEU A 291 15.37 -8.67 13.05
C LEU A 291 15.38 -7.35 12.29
N ILE A 292 16.08 -7.35 11.15
CA ILE A 292 16.12 -6.24 10.20
C ILE A 292 15.55 -6.69 8.87
N ARG A 293 14.83 -5.80 8.21
CA ARG A 293 14.46 -5.92 6.80
C ARG A 293 15.32 -4.97 5.98
N ALA A 294 16.03 -5.50 4.98
CA ALA A 294 16.67 -4.68 3.97
C ALA A 294 15.77 -4.57 2.76
N PHE A 295 15.63 -3.35 2.24
CA PHE A 295 14.94 -3.03 1.00
C PHE A 295 15.96 -2.64 -0.06
N PHE A 296 15.88 -3.23 -1.24
CA PHE A 296 16.82 -3.06 -2.34
C PHE A 296 16.10 -2.48 -3.55
N LEU A 297 16.58 -1.36 -4.07
CA LEU A 297 16.13 -0.85 -5.37
C LEU A 297 16.86 -1.63 -6.47
N ILE A 298 16.09 -2.09 -7.45
CA ILE A 298 16.60 -2.98 -8.50
C ILE A 298 17.41 -2.19 -9.54
N ASP A 299 17.05 -0.93 -9.78
CA ASP A 299 17.66 -0.08 -10.80
C ASP A 299 17.71 1.40 -10.38
N GLU A 300 18.41 2.19 -11.19
CA GLU A 300 18.55 3.64 -11.02
C GLU A 300 17.23 4.39 -11.21
N ALA A 301 16.37 3.93 -12.15
CA ALA A 301 15.07 4.55 -12.40
C ALA A 301 14.18 4.55 -11.16
N SER A 302 14.21 3.45 -10.39
CA SER A 302 13.52 3.32 -9.11
C SER A 302 14.08 4.30 -8.08
N TYR A 303 15.41 4.51 -8.06
CA TYR A 303 16.04 5.50 -7.19
C TYR A 303 15.72 6.95 -7.58
N ASP A 304 15.40 7.21 -8.84
CA ASP A 304 15.02 8.52 -9.34
C ASP A 304 13.57 8.92 -9.07
N THR A 305 12.81 8.09 -8.35
CA THR A 305 11.46 8.45 -7.87
C THR A 305 11.50 9.30 -6.60
N LEU A 306 10.41 10.05 -6.35
CA LEU A 306 10.30 10.92 -5.18
C LEU A 306 10.46 10.14 -3.86
N LEU A 307 9.76 9.02 -3.68
CA LEU A 307 9.83 8.25 -2.42
C LEU A 307 11.27 7.81 -2.13
N ALA A 308 12.00 7.33 -3.15
CA ALA A 308 13.37 6.91 -2.96
C ALA A 308 14.30 8.05 -2.52
N LYS A 309 14.10 9.28 -3.06
CA LYS A 309 14.86 10.48 -2.63
C LYS A 309 14.43 11.04 -1.27
N LEU A 310 13.36 10.52 -0.67
CA LEU A 310 12.90 10.89 0.68
C LEU A 310 13.34 9.87 1.74
N LEU A 311 14.09 8.83 1.37
CA LEU A 311 14.47 7.76 2.29
C LEU A 311 15.99 7.51 2.28
N PRO A 312 16.56 7.00 3.38
CA PRO A 312 18.01 6.92 3.57
C PRO A 312 18.58 5.70 2.85
N PHE A 313 18.92 5.87 1.57
CA PHE A 313 19.63 4.86 0.80
C PHE A 313 21.14 4.98 0.96
N THR A 314 21.84 3.83 1.03
CA THR A 314 23.29 3.83 1.21
C THR A 314 24.03 4.26 -0.05
N SER A 315 25.20 4.90 0.14
CA SER A 315 26.06 5.41 -0.93
C SER A 315 25.39 6.46 -1.83
N GLN A 316 24.31 7.06 -1.34
CA GLN A 316 23.53 8.10 -2.02
C GLN A 316 23.45 9.36 -1.14
N PRO A 317 23.18 10.55 -1.71
CA PRO A 317 23.01 11.77 -0.94
C PRO A 317 21.94 11.60 0.16
N SER A 318 22.27 12.07 1.37
CA SER A 318 21.38 11.93 2.52
C SER A 318 20.13 12.80 2.35
N PRO A 319 18.92 12.29 2.62
CA PRO A 319 17.70 13.10 2.60
C PRO A 319 17.72 14.25 3.62
N VAL A 320 18.57 14.17 4.64
CA VAL A 320 18.74 15.18 5.70
C VAL A 320 19.26 16.51 5.15
N GLU A 321 20.00 16.49 4.03
CA GLU A 321 20.60 17.69 3.43
C GLU A 321 19.60 18.48 2.57
N ARG A 322 18.37 17.99 2.41
CA ARG A 322 17.35 18.61 1.57
C ARG A 322 16.70 19.81 2.26
N THR A 323 16.60 20.91 1.52
CA THR A 323 15.92 22.13 1.96
C THR A 323 14.45 22.19 1.52
N SER A 324 14.07 21.47 0.47
CA SER A 324 12.69 21.38 -0.01
C SER A 324 12.37 19.96 -0.53
N PRO A 325 11.45 19.22 0.12
CA PRO A 325 10.83 19.54 1.40
C PRO A 325 11.85 19.42 2.55
N ARG A 326 11.61 20.12 3.67
CA ARG A 326 12.54 20.16 4.80
C ARG A 326 12.26 19.01 5.76
N LEU A 327 13.26 18.20 6.09
CA LEU A 327 13.14 17.17 7.12
C LEU A 327 12.93 17.82 8.51
N ILE A 328 11.91 17.34 9.24
CA ILE A 328 11.56 17.84 10.59
C ILE A 328 11.85 16.80 11.65
N TYR A 329 11.58 15.53 11.34
CA TYR A 329 11.71 14.43 12.28
C TYR A 329 12.01 13.13 11.55
N GLN A 330 12.79 12.27 12.18
CA GLN A 330 13.07 10.91 11.73
C GLN A 330 13.17 10.00 12.95
N GLN A 331 12.53 8.85 12.91
CA GLN A 331 12.70 7.79 13.90
C GLN A 331 12.34 6.45 13.29
N GLY A 332 13.21 5.46 13.49
CA GLY A 332 13.00 4.13 12.92
C GLY A 332 12.86 4.20 11.40
N GLY A 333 11.80 3.61 10.86
CA GLY A 333 11.47 3.71 9.44
C GLY A 333 10.72 4.99 9.03
N TYR A 334 10.26 5.84 9.96
CA TYR A 334 9.48 7.03 9.63
C TYR A 334 10.34 8.27 9.36
N TRP A 335 9.95 9.00 8.32
CA TRP A 335 10.54 10.27 7.91
C TRP A 335 9.43 11.31 7.69
N VAL A 336 9.55 12.44 8.41
CA VAL A 336 8.54 13.51 8.41
C VAL A 336 9.13 14.77 7.80
N TYR A 337 8.52 15.22 6.72
CA TYR A 337 8.94 16.38 5.95
C TYR A 337 7.90 17.48 6.00
N HIS A 338 8.33 18.72 6.18
CA HIS A 338 7.47 19.88 6.00
C HIS A 338 7.39 20.24 4.51
N LEU A 339 6.19 20.14 3.94
CA LEU A 339 5.91 20.54 2.56
C LEU A 339 5.72 22.05 2.50
N THR A 340 6.77 22.76 2.09
CA THR A 340 6.66 24.20 1.84
C THR A 340 5.73 24.44 0.65
N ALA A 341 4.77 25.35 0.81
CA ALA A 341 3.93 25.83 -0.28
C ALA A 341 4.81 26.32 -1.45
N LYS A 342 4.34 26.10 -2.69
CA LYS A 342 5.04 26.62 -3.87
C LYS A 342 5.03 28.15 -3.78
N ALA A 343 6.22 28.77 -3.75
CA ALA A 343 6.30 30.23 -3.83
C ALA A 343 5.51 30.68 -5.07
N PRO A 344 4.64 31.70 -4.96
CA PRO A 344 3.93 32.20 -6.12
C PRO A 344 4.97 32.61 -7.16
N ALA A 345 4.80 32.15 -8.40
CA ALA A 345 5.64 32.57 -9.50
C ALA A 345 5.56 34.10 -9.55
N HIS A 346 6.67 34.78 -9.23
CA HIS A 346 6.76 36.20 -9.49
C HIS A 346 6.56 36.38 -11.00
N ASN A 347 5.38 36.86 -11.38
CA ASN A 347 5.16 37.43 -12.70
C ASN A 347 6.12 38.61 -12.81
N THR A 348 7.29 38.36 -13.40
CA THR A 348 8.15 39.41 -13.91
C THR A 348 7.41 40.00 -15.10
N LEU A 349 6.46 40.89 -14.83
CA LEU A 349 5.97 41.84 -15.82
C LEU A 349 7.18 42.72 -16.17
N GLN A 350 7.91 42.29 -17.20
CA GLN A 350 8.73 43.18 -18.00
C GLN A 350 7.80 44.30 -18.48
N SER A 351 7.91 45.44 -17.82
CA SER A 351 7.45 46.72 -18.33
C SER A 351 8.29 47.01 -19.60
N GLY A 352 7.83 46.48 -20.73
CA GLY A 352 8.23 46.92 -22.05
C GLY A 352 7.69 48.32 -22.23
N LYS A 353 8.55 49.30 -21.96
CA LYS A 353 8.30 50.71 -22.20
C LYS A 353 8.14 50.92 -23.70
N ASP A 354 6.97 51.39 -24.10
CA ASP A 354 6.70 51.97 -25.42
C ASP A 354 7.74 53.05 -25.74
N SER A 355 8.38 52.92 -26.89
CA SER A 355 8.88 54.04 -27.67
C SER A 355 8.96 53.61 -29.13
N ASN A 356 7.82 53.71 -29.80
CA ASN A 356 7.75 54.02 -31.22
C ASN A 356 8.31 55.43 -31.38
N GLU A 357 9.50 55.58 -31.98
CA GLU A 357 9.87 56.86 -32.58
C GLU A 357 10.54 56.62 -33.92
N THR A 358 9.84 57.13 -34.92
CA THR A 358 10.05 57.03 -36.35
C THR A 358 11.36 57.70 -36.74
N THR A 359 12.17 56.99 -37.51
CA THR A 359 13.25 57.54 -38.31
C THR A 359 12.71 58.61 -39.27
N ASP A 360 13.11 59.86 -39.08
CA ASP A 360 13.14 60.82 -40.17
C ASP A 360 14.51 61.50 -40.21
N SER A 361 15.15 61.38 -41.37
CA SER A 361 16.48 61.90 -41.66
C SER A 361 16.32 63.23 -42.38
N THR A 362 16.75 64.34 -41.80
CA THR A 362 16.99 65.56 -42.56
C THR A 362 18.16 66.39 -41.99
N VAL A 363 19.27 66.29 -42.72
CA VAL A 363 20.36 67.24 -43.00
C VAL A 363 20.21 68.69 -42.47
N SER A 364 21.20 69.17 -41.70
CA SER A 364 22.07 70.34 -42.03
C SER A 364 22.84 70.94 -40.82
N VAL A 365 24.17 70.93 -40.93
CA VAL A 365 25.16 72.04 -40.78
C VAL A 365 25.17 72.96 -39.54
N ASP A 366 26.29 72.91 -38.79
CA ASP A 366 27.20 74.00 -38.29
C ASP A 366 27.78 73.64 -36.90
N GLN A 367 29.08 73.34 -36.75
CA GLN A 367 30.25 74.22 -36.50
C GLN A 367 30.46 74.65 -35.02
N VAL A 368 31.76 74.68 -34.65
CA VAL A 368 32.40 75.28 -33.44
C VAL A 368 32.39 74.37 -32.19
N GLN A 369 33.49 73.94 -31.57
CA GLN A 369 34.92 74.30 -31.61
C GLN A 369 35.77 73.09 -31.17
#